data_AF-A0AAX2KES6-F1
#
_entry.id   AF-A0AAX2KES6-F1
#
_cell.length_a   1.000
_cell.length_b   1.000
_cell.length_c   1.000
_cell.angle_alpha   90.00
_cell.angle_beta   90.00
_cell.angle_gamma   90.00
#
_symmetry.space_group_name_H-M   'P 1'
#
loop_
_entity.id
_entity.type
_entity.pdbx_description
1 polymer ?
#
loop_
_entity_poly.entity_id
_entity_poly.type
_entity_poly.pdbx_seq_one_letter_code
_entity_poly.pdbx_strand_id
1 'polypeptide(L)'
;MNRTSLIKLIHVARRELQLDDDTYRAFLMQKTGKISCRELTVTQLEQVLDAMKERGFKKLNKHPRRRFKGHVTPREKVYKVWQQMAEDGFITMAVMWRWINMFSA
;
A
#
# COMPACT_ATOMS: atom_id res chain seq x y z
N MET A 1 -9.91 -13.29 4.70
CA MET A 1 -8.62 -12.55 4.90
C MET A 1 -7.78 -13.28 5.94
N ASN A 2 -6.45 -13.16 5.94
CA ASN A 2 -5.63 -13.70 7.04
C ASN A 2 -5.78 -12.80 8.29
N ARG A 3 -5.89 -13.39 9.49
CA ARG A 3 -5.94 -12.72 10.79
C ARG A 3 -4.89 -11.61 10.94
N THR A 4 -3.64 -11.89 10.55
CA THR A 4 -2.55 -10.91 10.64
C THR A 4 -2.82 -9.69 9.76
N SER A 5 -3.43 -9.87 8.60
CA SER A 5 -3.81 -8.78 7.70
C SER A 5 -4.96 -7.95 8.27
N LEU A 6 -5.93 -8.58 8.93
CA LEU A 6 -7.02 -7.86 9.61
C LEU A 6 -6.51 -6.97 10.74
N ILE A 7 -5.64 -7.51 11.61
CA ILE A 7 -5.03 -6.73 12.70
C ILE A 7 -4.26 -5.52 12.15
N LYS A 8 -3.47 -5.72 11.08
CA LYS A 8 -2.78 -4.61 10.40
C LYS A 8 -3.75 -3.55 9.87
N LEU A 9 -4.85 -3.96 9.25
CA LEU A 9 -5.88 -3.03 8.76
C LEU A 9 -6.55 -2.26 9.89
N ILE A 10 -6.87 -2.91 11.01
CA ILE A 10 -7.45 -2.24 12.18
C ILE A 10 -6.48 -1.20 12.74
N HIS A 11 -5.18 -1.50 12.85
CA HIS A 11 -4.19 -0.50 13.27
C HIS A 11 -4.02 0.66 12.28
N VAL A 12 -4.17 0.40 10.98
CA VAL A 12 -4.22 1.48 9.97
C VAL A 12 -5.48 2.32 10.16
N ALA A 13 -6.64 1.69 10.27
CA ALA A 13 -7.92 2.37 10.49
C ALA A 13 -7.90 3.21 11.77
N ARG A 14 -7.31 2.70 12.85
CA ARG A 14 -7.11 3.44 14.10
C ARG A 14 -6.36 4.75 13.87
N ARG A 15 -5.26 4.71 13.09
CA ARG A 15 -4.45 5.90 12.76
C ARG A 15 -5.18 6.87 11.83
N GLU A 16 -5.87 6.37 10.82
CA GLU A 16 -6.64 7.18 9.87
C GLU A 16 -7.83 7.89 10.53
N LEU A 17 -8.49 7.20 11.48
CA LEU A 17 -9.58 7.78 12.29
C LEU A 17 -9.09 8.58 13.51
N GLN A 18 -7.77 8.68 13.70
CA GLN A 18 -7.13 9.43 14.79
C GLN A 18 -7.65 9.04 16.19
N LEU A 19 -7.90 7.75 16.42
CA LEU A 19 -8.35 7.26 17.72
C LEU A 19 -7.17 7.14 18.69
N ASP A 20 -7.26 7.84 19.81
CA ASP A 20 -6.35 7.68 20.94
C ASP A 20 -6.43 6.25 21.53
N ASP A 21 -5.45 5.89 22.36
CA ASP A 21 -5.33 4.54 22.90
C ASP A 21 -6.54 4.13 23.75
N ASP A 22 -7.09 5.05 24.53
CA ASP A 22 -8.19 4.74 25.46
C ASP A 22 -9.53 4.65 24.73
N THR A 23 -9.80 5.57 23.80
CA THR A 23 -10.96 5.48 22.90
C THR A 23 -10.91 4.20 22.05
N TYR A 24 -9.72 3.82 21.59
CA TYR A 24 -9.54 2.58 20.83
C TYR A 24 -9.82 1.33 21.68
N ARG A 25 -9.31 1.26 22.92
CA ARG A 25 -9.60 0.15 23.84
C ARG A 25 -11.08 0.08 24.19
N ALA A 26 -11.71 1.22 24.46
CA ALA A 26 -13.15 1.31 24.74
C ALA A 26 -13.98 0.85 23.53
N PHE A 27 -13.57 1.21 22.32
CA PHE A 27 -14.21 0.75 21.09
C PHE A 27 -14.13 -0.77 20.91
N LEU A 28 -12.96 -1.37 21.14
CA LEU A 28 -12.81 -2.82 21.10
C LEU A 28 -13.67 -3.50 22.17
N MET A 29 -13.69 -2.95 23.40
CA MET A 29 -14.49 -3.46 24.50
C MET A 29 -15.97 -3.43 24.17
N GLN A 30 -16.47 -2.31 23.62
CA GLN A 30 -17.87 -2.14 23.23
C GLN A 30 -18.30 -3.15 22.15
N LYS A 31 -17.43 -3.42 21.17
CA LYS A 31 -17.78 -4.29 20.03
C LYS A 31 -17.57 -5.78 20.29
N THR A 32 -16.60 -6.14 21.14
CA THR A 32 -16.14 -7.52 21.27
C THR A 32 -16.00 -8.02 22.70
N GLY A 33 -16.17 -7.14 23.70
CA GLY A 33 -15.95 -7.45 25.11
C GLY A 33 -14.49 -7.64 25.51
N LYS A 34 -13.55 -7.25 24.63
CA LYS A 34 -12.10 -7.43 24.82
C LYS A 34 -11.36 -6.15 24.47
N ILE A 35 -10.23 -5.93 25.12
CA ILE A 35 -9.43 -4.70 24.95
C ILE A 35 -8.24 -4.87 23.99
N SER A 36 -7.98 -6.10 23.52
CA SER A 36 -6.80 -6.43 22.72
C SER A 36 -7.15 -7.23 21.47
N CYS A 37 -6.61 -6.81 20.31
CA CYS A 37 -6.76 -7.56 19.06
C CYS A 37 -6.12 -8.97 19.12
N ARG A 38 -5.19 -9.21 20.04
CA ARG A 38 -4.56 -10.53 20.21
C ARG A 38 -5.53 -11.58 20.73
N GLU A 39 -6.56 -11.16 21.45
CA GLU A 39 -7.57 -12.05 22.04
C GLU A 39 -8.78 -12.23 21.12
N LEU A 40 -8.86 -11.48 20.02
CA LEU A 40 -9.98 -11.53 19.08
C LEU A 40 -9.85 -12.71 18.10
N THR A 41 -11.00 -13.33 17.83
CA THR A 41 -11.18 -14.29 16.73
C THR A 41 -11.24 -13.56 15.38
N VAL A 42 -11.12 -14.31 14.28
CA VAL A 42 -11.22 -13.74 12.92
C VAL A 42 -12.56 -13.03 12.70
N THR A 43 -13.66 -13.65 13.14
CA THR A 43 -15.01 -13.07 13.03
C THR A 43 -15.14 -11.76 13.80
N GLN A 44 -14.60 -11.69 15.02
CA GLN A 44 -14.60 -10.46 15.81
C GLN A 44 -13.74 -9.36 15.17
N LEU A 45 -12.60 -9.70 14.57
CA LEU A 45 -11.76 -8.75 13.85
C LEU A 45 -12.47 -8.18 12.61
N GLU A 46 -13.23 -9.00 11.89
CA GLU A 46 -14.04 -8.55 10.75
C GLU A 46 -15.14 -7.59 11.20
N GLN A 47 -15.87 -7.92 12.28
CA GLN A 47 -16.89 -7.04 12.87
C GLN A 47 -16.32 -5.67 13.30
N VAL A 48 -15.16 -5.66 13.95
CA VAL A 48 -14.46 -4.43 14.33
C VAL A 48 -14.09 -3.61 13.10
N LEU A 49 -13.54 -4.26 12.07
CA LEU A 49 -13.15 -3.59 10.84
C LEU A 49 -14.35 -2.98 10.10
N ASP A 50 -15.49 -3.68 10.06
CA ASP A 50 -16.71 -3.17 9.46
C ASP A 50 -17.27 -1.96 10.22
N ALA A 51 -17.29 -2.02 11.56
CA ALA A 51 -17.64 -0.86 12.38
C ALA A 51 -16.70 0.35 12.17
N MET A 52 -15.42 0.11 11.87
CA MET A 52 -14.49 1.19 11.52
C MET A 52 -14.79 1.78 10.14
N LYS A 53 -15.23 0.96 9.16
CA LYS A 53 -15.66 1.45 7.84
C LYS A 53 -16.91 2.32 7.95
N GLU A 54 -17.87 1.93 8.77
CA GLU A 54 -19.08 2.74 9.05
C GLU A 54 -18.71 4.11 9.64
N ARG A 55 -17.66 4.18 10.45
CA ARG A 55 -17.11 5.44 10.99
C ARG A 55 -16.26 6.24 10.01
N GLY A 56 -16.18 5.82 8.74
CA GLY A 56 -15.50 6.56 7.68
C GLY A 56 -14.14 6.00 7.27
N PHE A 57 -13.70 4.85 7.78
CA PHE A 57 -12.48 4.22 7.29
C PHE A 57 -12.68 3.71 5.85
N LYS A 58 -12.03 4.38 4.90
CA LYS A 58 -11.99 3.94 3.50
C LYS A 58 -10.70 3.17 3.26
N LYS A 59 -10.81 1.91 2.84
CA LYS A 59 -9.64 1.12 2.44
C LYS A 59 -9.02 1.76 1.20
N LEU A 60 -7.95 2.52 1.39
CA LEU A 60 -7.14 3.03 0.30
C LEU A 60 -6.53 1.84 -0.45
N ASN A 61 -6.95 1.65 -1.70
CA ASN A 61 -6.25 0.77 -2.64
C ASN A 61 -4.95 1.47 -3.03
N LYS A 62 -3.97 1.46 -2.12
CA LYS A 62 -2.61 1.87 -2.49
C LYS A 62 -2.12 0.86 -3.50
N HIS A 63 -1.92 1.30 -4.75
CA HIS A 63 -1.24 0.48 -5.73
C HIS A 63 0.08 0.00 -5.12
N PRO A 64 0.33 -1.31 -5.09
CA PRO A 64 1.57 -1.81 -4.52
C PRO A 64 2.71 -1.11 -5.26
N ARG A 65 3.54 -0.36 -4.52
CA ARG A 65 4.77 0.21 -5.08
C ARG A 65 5.57 -0.98 -5.61
N ARG A 66 5.62 -1.14 -6.93
CA ARG A 66 6.42 -2.16 -7.59
C ARG A 66 7.87 -1.90 -7.21
N ARG A 67 8.37 -2.57 -6.17
CA ARG A 67 9.79 -2.66 -5.91
C ARG A 67 10.36 -3.52 -7.03
N PHE A 68 11.28 -2.98 -7.81
CA PHE A 68 12.03 -3.76 -8.76
C PHE A 68 12.74 -4.89 -7.99
N LYS A 69 12.56 -6.13 -8.45
CA LYS A 69 13.33 -7.26 -7.93
C LYS A 69 14.73 -7.19 -8.55
N GLY A 70 15.76 -7.14 -7.71
CA GLY A 70 17.16 -7.12 -8.14
C GLY A 70 17.81 -5.73 -8.16
N HIS A 71 19.13 -5.71 -8.36
CA HIS A 71 19.88 -4.48 -8.56
C HIS A 71 19.55 -3.92 -9.94
N VAL A 72 18.75 -2.85 -9.97
CA VAL A 72 18.50 -2.09 -11.19
C VAL A 72 19.75 -1.29 -11.50
N THR A 73 20.41 -1.62 -12.61
CA THR A 73 21.58 -0.88 -13.10
C THR A 73 21.20 0.57 -13.42
N PRO A 74 22.13 1.53 -13.29
CA PRO A 74 21.88 2.90 -13.75
C PRO A 74 21.36 2.97 -15.19
N ARG A 75 21.83 2.09 -16.07
CA ARG A 75 21.37 1.97 -17.46
C ARG A 75 19.88 1.64 -17.57
N GLU A 76 19.39 0.66 -16.80
CA GLU A 76 17.97 0.29 -16.82
C GLU A 76 17.06 1.42 -16.31
N LYS A 77 17.53 2.23 -15.36
CA LYS A 77 16.81 3.43 -14.92
C LYS A 77 16.72 4.47 -16.03
N VAL A 78 17.85 4.76 -16.69
CA VAL A 78 17.92 5.70 -17.82
C VAL A 78 17.01 5.24 -18.96
N TYR A 79 17.05 3.95 -19.30
CA TYR A 79 16.16 3.36 -20.30
C TYR A 79 14.68 3.57 -19.95
N LYS A 80 14.30 3.35 -18.69
CA LYS A 80 12.91 3.55 -18.27
C LYS A 80 12.46 5.02 -18.34
N VAL A 81 13.34 5.96 -18.02
CA VAL A 81 13.05 7.39 -18.15
C VAL A 81 12.87 7.76 -19.63
N TRP A 82 13.74 7.28 -20.52
CA TRP A 82 13.57 7.52 -21.95
C TRP A 82 12.32 6.87 -22.52
N GLN A 83 11.97 5.66 -22.06
CA GLN A 83 10.73 5.00 -22.47
C GLN A 83 9.52 5.88 -22.14
N GLN A 84 9.49 6.45 -20.93
CA GLN A 84 8.44 7.39 -20.53
C GLN A 84 8.46 8.66 -21.39
N MET A 85 9.63 9.25 -21.66
CA MET A 85 9.73 10.44 -22.50
C MET A 85 9.24 10.20 -23.94
N ALA A 86 9.39 8.98 -24.47
CA ALA A 86 8.88 8.62 -25.78
C ALA A 86 7.36 8.41 -25.76
N GLU A 87 6.83 7.77 -24.72
CA GLU A 87 5.38 7.63 -24.50
C GLU A 87 4.68 8.99 -24.34
N ASP A 88 5.35 9.93 -23.68
CA ASP A 88 4.88 11.31 -23.49
C ASP A 88 5.12 12.20 -24.73
N GLY A 89 5.79 11.69 -25.77
CA GLY A 89 6.02 12.39 -27.04
C GLY A 89 7.15 13.42 -27.05
N PHE A 90 7.98 13.48 -26.00
CA PHE A 90 9.14 14.39 -25.95
C PHE A 90 10.28 13.94 -26.88
N ILE A 91 10.42 12.63 -27.11
CA ILE A 91 11.44 12.05 -27.98
C ILE A 91 10.83 10.97 -28.89
N THR A 92 11.38 10.78 -30.09
CA THR A 92 10.94 9.69 -30.97
C THR A 92 11.66 8.39 -30.61
N MET A 93 10.94 7.27 -30.71
CA MET A 93 11.48 5.93 -30.44
C MET A 93 12.75 5.63 -31.27
N ALA A 94 12.82 6.16 -32.49
CA ALA A 94 13.99 6.02 -33.36
C ALA A 94 15.26 6.68 -32.78
N VAL A 95 15.13 7.84 -32.13
CA VAL A 95 16.26 8.50 -31.46
C VAL A 95 16.71 7.67 -30.26
N MET A 96 15.77 7.14 -29.47
CA MET A 96 16.12 6.25 -28.35
C MET A 96 16.95 5.03 -28.81
N TRP A 97 16.51 4.33 -29.87
CA TRP A 97 17.23 3.15 -30.39
C TRP A 97 18.63 3.48 -30.93
N ARG A 98 18.79 4.65 -31.57
CA ARG A 98 20.10 5.08 -32.07
C ARG A 98 21.11 5.33 -30.95
N TRP A 99 20.67 5.93 -29.85
CA TRP A 99 21.51 6.19 -28.69
C TRP A 99 21.84 4.91 -27.90
N ILE A 100 20.91 3.96 -27.79
CA ILE A 100 21.15 2.67 -27.14
C ILE A 100 22.29 1.90 -27.82
N ASN A 101 22.35 1.93 -29.16
CA ASN A 101 23.41 1.27 -29.93
C ASN A 101 24.75 2.03 -29.88
N MET A 102 24.75 3.35 -29.74
CA MET A 102 25.96 4.18 -29.72
C MET A 102 26.81 3.99 -28.44
N PHE A 103 26.19 3.60 -27.32
CA PHE A 103 26.86 3.40 -26.02
C PHE A 103 27.04 1.92 -25.64
N SER A 104 26.82 1.00 -26.59
CA SER A 104 26.96 -0.44 -26.38
C SER A 104 28.23 -1.04 -27.02
N ALA A 105 29.14 -0.18 -27.50
CA ALA A 105 30.44 -0.54 -28.09
C ALA A 105 31.59 -0.26 -27.12
#